data_AF-A0A3B8ZFE3-F1
#
_entry.id   AF-A0A3B8ZFE3-F1
#
_cell.length_a   1.000
_cell.length_b   1.000
_cell.length_c   1.000
_cell.angle_alpha   90.00
_cell.angle_beta   90.00
_cell.angle_gamma   90.00
#
_symmetry.space_group_name_H-M   'P 1'
#
loop_
_entity.id
_entity.type
_entity.pdbx_description
1 polymer ?
#
loop_
_entity_poly.entity_id
_entity_poly.type
_entity_poly.pdbx_seq_one_letter_code
_entity_poly.pdbx_strand_id
1 'polypeptide(L)' 'ALAIACCVAGFDIIYACQDADFDRRSGLHSMPARLGIRGALRVAAGLHLLMWLALAVMPWLLPQLNLGWMYLSAIIGVAI' A
#
# COMPACT_ATOMS: atom_id res chain seq x y z
N ALA A 1 10.75 -3.86 6.55
CA ALA A 1 10.65 -4.01 5.08
C ALA A 1 9.20 -4.10 4.60
N LEU A 2 8.39 -5.02 5.14
CA LEU A 2 7.02 -5.29 4.67
C LEU A 2 6.14 -4.03 4.57
N ALA A 3 6.03 -3.23 5.63
CA ALA A 3 5.20 -2.02 5.61
C ALA A 3 5.59 -1.07 4.47
N ILE A 4 6.88 -0.73 4.35
CA ILE A 4 7.37 0.15 3.28
C ILE A 4 7.15 -0.46 1.90
N ALA A 5 7.44 -1.76 1.71
CA ALA A 5 7.24 -2.43 0.44
C ALA A 5 5.77 -2.40 0.00
N CYS A 6 4.84 -2.69 0.90
CA CYS A 6 3.40 -2.64 0.63
C CYS A 6 2.92 -1.20 0.37
N CYS A 7 3.46 -0.21 1.08
CA CYS A 7 3.14 1.20 0.87
C CYS A 7 3.58 1.67 -0.53
N VAL A 8 4.85 1.44 -0.87
CA VAL A 8 5.41 1.82 -2.18
C VAL A 8 4.70 1.09 -3.31
N ALA A 9 4.47 -0.23 -3.18
CA ALA A 9 3.75 -1.00 -4.19
C ALA A 9 2.28 -0.55 -4.34
N GLY A 10 1.59 -0.19 -3.24
CA GLY A 10 0.24 0.35 -3.28
C GLY A 10 0.18 1.66 -4.08
N PHE A 11 1.09 2.59 -3.79
CA PHE A 11 1.20 3.85 -4.52
C PHE A 11 1.60 3.65 -5.99
N ASP A 12 2.56 2.76 -6.27
CA ASP A 12 2.99 2.45 -7.63
C ASP A 12 1.81 1.96 -8.50
N ILE A 13 0.94 1.11 -7.94
CA ILE A 13 -0.27 0.66 -8.64
C ILE A 13 -1.25 1.82 -8.88
N ILE A 14 -1.42 2.73 -7.92
CA ILE A 14 -2.27 3.92 -8.08
C ILE A 14 -1.73 4.82 -9.19
N TYR A 15 -0.41 5.05 -9.25
CA TYR A 15 0.23 5.83 -10.31
C TYR A 15 0.09 5.15 -11.66
N ALA A 16 0.32 3.83 -11.74
CA ALA A 16 0.14 3.07 -12.98
C ALA A 16 -1.30 3.15 -13.53
N CYS A 17 -2.31 3.42 -12.68
CA CYS A 17 -3.68 3.58 -13.15
C CYS A 17 -3.87 4.80 -14.07
N GLN A 18 -3.00 5.81 -13.96
CA GLN A 18 -3.04 7.01 -14.80
C GLN A 18 -2.60 6.70 -16.23
N ASP A 19 -1.68 5.75 -16.40
CA ASP A 19 -1.13 5.34 -17.69
C ASP A 19 -1.81 4.08 -18.26
N ALA A 20 -2.89 3.59 -17.64
CA ALA A 20 -3.50 2.30 -17.95
C ALA A 20 -3.88 2.10 -19.44
N ASP A 21 -4.37 3.15 -20.09
CA ASP A 21 -4.73 3.10 -21.51
C ASP A 21 -3.52 3.16 -22.42
N PHE A 22 -2.48 3.92 -22.04
CA PHE A 22 -1.22 3.92 -22.76
C PHE A 22 -0.55 2.55 -22.65
N ASP A 23 -0.44 2.00 -21.44
CA ASP A 23 0.16 0.69 -21.18
C ASP A 23 -0.53 -0.41 -21.98
N ARG A 24 -1.86 -0.40 -22.03
CA ARG A 24 -2.64 -1.38 -22.82
C ARG A 24 -2.35 -1.28 -24.31
N ARG A 25 -2.27 -0.06 -24.86
CA ARG A 25 -1.97 0.16 -26.29
C ARG A 25 -0.53 -0.18 -26.65
N SER A 26 0.40 0.12 -25.74
CA SER A 26 1.84 -0.10 -25.91
C SER A 26 2.28 -1.53 -25.56
N GLY A 27 1.35 -2.40 -25.13
CA GLY A 27 1.66 -3.79 -24.77
C GLY A 27 2.43 -3.94 -23.45
N LEU A 28 2.44 -2.92 -22.60
CA LEU A 28 3.11 -2.95 -21.30
C LEU A 28 2.30 -3.77 -20.28
N HIS A 29 3.01 -4.34 -19.30
CA HIS A 29 2.46 -5.34 -18.38
C HIS A 29 2.12 -4.77 -17.00
N SER A 30 1.54 -3.57 -16.93
CA SER A 30 1.14 -2.99 -15.65
C SER A 30 -0.11 -3.67 -15.05
N MET A 31 -0.27 -3.54 -13.73
CA MET A 31 -1.44 -4.05 -13.01
C MET A 31 -2.77 -3.55 -13.59
N PRO A 32 -2.98 -2.24 -13.84
CA PRO A 32 -4.24 -1.75 -14.42
C PRO A 32 -4.41 -2.11 -15.89
N ALA A 33 -3.33 -2.33 -16.66
CA ALA A 33 -3.44 -2.87 -18.02
C ALA A 33 -4.01 -4.30 -18.01
N ARG A 34 -3.62 -5.13 -17.04
CA ARG A 34 -4.04 -6.54 -16.90
C ARG A 34 -5.39 -6.73 -16.19
N LEU A 35 -5.59 -6.04 -15.06
CA LEU A 35 -6.74 -6.23 -14.16
C LEU A 35 -7.83 -5.16 -14.33
N GLY A 36 -7.57 -4.14 -15.15
CA GLY A 36 -8.36 -2.92 -15.20
C GLY A 36 -8.13 -2.03 -13.96
N ILE A 37 -8.51 -0.75 -14.07
CA ILE A 37 -8.31 0.24 -13.00
C ILE A 37 -8.99 -0.21 -11.69
N ARG A 38 -10.24 -0.69 -11.74
CA ARG A 38 -10.96 -1.17 -10.55
C ARG A 38 -10.30 -2.39 -9.88
N GLY A 39 -9.69 -3.28 -10.68
CA GLY A 39 -8.96 -4.43 -10.14
C GLY A 39 -7.67 -4.00 -9.46
N ALA A 40 -6.90 -3.14 -10.15
CA ALA A 40 -5.67 -2.56 -9.64
C ALA A 40 -5.88 -1.77 -8.33
N LEU A 41 -6.90 -0.92 -8.25
CA LEU A 41 -7.21 -0.17 -7.03
C LEU A 41 -7.60 -1.07 -5.85
N ARG A 42 -8.27 -2.20 -6.09
CA ARG A 42 -8.55 -3.20 -5.03
C ARG A 42 -7.27 -3.85 -4.50
N VAL A 43 -6.31 -4.14 -5.39
CA VAL A 43 -4.99 -4.65 -4.99
C VAL A 43 -4.21 -3.59 -4.21
N ALA A 44 -4.19 -2.34 -4.68
CA ALA A 44 -3.55 -1.23 -3.97
C ALA A 44 -4.14 -1.03 -2.57
N ALA A 45 -5.47 -1.05 -2.43
CA ALA A 45 -6.14 -0.96 -1.13
C ALA A 45 -5.75 -2.13 -0.20
N GLY A 46 -5.67 -3.36 -0.73
CA GLY A 46 -5.20 -4.53 0.03
C GLY A 46 -3.76 -4.38 0.50
N LEU A 47 -2.87 -3.81 -0.32
CA LEU A 47 -1.49 -3.53 0.05
C LEU A 47 -1.39 -2.46 1.15
N HIS A 48 -2.16 -1.37 1.06
CA HIS A 48 -2.20 -0.35 2.12
C HIS A 48 -2.77 -0.92 3.43
N LEU A 49 -3.78 -1.79 3.37
CA LEU A 49 -4.27 -2.49 4.54
C LEU A 49 -3.18 -3.37 5.18
N LEU A 50 -2.43 -4.13 4.37
CA LEU A 50 -1.33 -4.97 4.86
C LEU A 50 -0.19 -4.14 5.45
N MET A 51 0.16 -3.00 4.83
CA MET A 51 1.10 -2.04 5.40
C MET A 51 0.61 -1.59 6.78
N TRP A 52 -0.65 -1.17 6.88
CA TRP A 52 -1.21 -0.64 8.11
C TRP A 52 -1.21 -1.68 9.22
N LEU A 53 -1.62 -2.92 8.92
CA LEU A 53 -1.56 -4.04 9.87
C LEU A 53 -0.14 -4.36 10.32
N ALA A 54 0.84 -4.33 9.40
CA ALA A 54 2.24 -4.55 9.74
C ALA A 54 2.78 -3.49 10.70
N LEU A 55 2.34 -2.23 10.58
CA LEU A 55 2.65 -1.17 11.54
C LEU A 55 1.89 -1.38 12.85
N ALA A 56 0.57 -1.62 12.81
CA ALA A 56 -0.26 -1.77 13.99
C ALA A 56 0.19 -2.93 14.92
N VAL A 57 0.72 -4.01 14.37
CA VAL A 57 1.22 -5.16 15.13
C VAL A 57 2.61 -4.93 15.74
N MET A 58 3.38 -3.96 15.24
CA MET A 58 4.78 -3.74 15.65
C MET A 58 4.98 -3.51 17.16
N PRO A 59 4.16 -2.72 17.88
CA PRO A 59 4.30 -2.53 19.33
C PRO A 59 4.13 -3.82 20.13
N TRP A 60 3.34 -4.77 19.63
CA TRP A 60 3.12 -6.06 20.28
C TRP A 60 4.27 -7.04 20.02
N LEU A 61 4.84 -7.04 18.81
CA LEU A 61 5.98 -7.90 18.48
C LEU A 61 7.30 -7.41 19.09
N LEU A 62 7.45 -6.10 19.26
CA LEU A 62 8.70 -5.47 19.68
C LEU A 62 8.45 -4.46 20.82
N PRO A 63 7.92 -4.91 21.98
CA PRO A 63 7.58 -4.02 23.09
C PRO A 63 8.78 -3.23 23.63
N GLN A 64 10.00 -3.77 23.51
CA GLN A 64 11.25 -3.11 23.90
C GLN A 64 11.53 -1.80 23.15
N LEU A 65 10.90 -1.56 22.00
CA LEU A 65 11.08 -0.33 21.23
C LEU A 65 10.37 0.88 21.87
N ASN A 66 9.45 0.66 22.82
CA ASN A 66 8.76 1.73 23.55
C ASN A 66 8.26 2.86 22.64
N LEU A 67 7.60 2.51 21.54
CA LEU A 67 7.21 3.43 20.46
C LEU A 67 6.29 4.59 20.90
N GLY A 68 5.62 4.44 22.04
CA GLY A 68 4.86 5.50 22.70
C GLY A 68 3.61 5.95 21.94
N TRP A 69 2.97 7.00 22.47
CA TRP A 69 1.69 7.49 21.96
C TRP A 69 1.80 8.17 20.59
N MET A 70 2.94 8.80 20.27
CA MET A 70 3.16 9.47 18.97
C MET A 70 3.12 8.48 17.81
N TYR A 71 3.63 7.26 18.03
CA TYR A 71 3.56 6.18 17.05
C TYR A 71 2.12 5.71 16.84
N LEU A 72 1.37 5.52 17.94
CA LEU A 72 -0.03 5.12 17.88
C LEU A 72 -0.90 6.17 17.18
N SER A 73 -0.66 7.46 17.45
CA SER A 73 -1.37 8.55 16.77
C SER A 73 -1.07 8.59 15.28
N ALA A 74 0.18 8.30 14.88
CA ALA A 74 0.54 8.22 13.47
C ALA A 74 -0.18 7.04 12.76
N ILE A 75 -0.26 5.87 13.39
CA ILE A 75 -1.00 4.72 12.82
C ILE A 75 -2.48 5.07 12.61
N ILE A 76 -3.11 5.70 13.61
CA ILE A 76 -4.51 6.11 13.51
C ILE A 76 -4.67 7.16 12.40
N GLY A 77 -3.78 8.14 12.34
CA GLY A 77 -3.81 9.17 11.30
C GLY A 77 -3.65 8.62 9.88
N VAL A 78 -2.86 7.57 9.69
CA VAL A 78 -2.71 6.88 8.38
C VAL A 78 -3.94 6.04 8.01
N ALA A 79 -4.77 5.65 8.98
CA ALA A 79 -5.97 4.85 8.74
C ALA A 79 -7.17 5.69 8.24
N ILE A 80 -7.11 7.02 8.37
CA ILE A 80 -8.15 7.99 8.01
C ILE A 80 -7.85 8.56 6.62
#